data_AF-A0A5E4PWT0-F1
#
_entry.id   AF-A0A5E4PWT0-F1
#
_cell.length_a   1.000
_cell.length_b   1.000
_cell.length_c   1.000
_cell.angle_alpha   90.00
_cell.angle_beta   90.00
_cell.angle_gamma   90.00
#
_symmetry.space_group_name_H-M   'P 1'
#
loop_
_entity.id
_entity.type
_entity.pdbx_description
1 polymer ?
#
loop_
_entity_poly.entity_id
_entity_poly.type
_entity_poly.pdbx_seq_one_letter_code
_entity_poly.pdbx_strand_id
1 'polypeptide(L)'
;MKISTHCTLRLKMLHTNTKCSEKICQGSIMDIPGRGNTLRNTDEVFKDAQTFITQYFCSIRRENSDAHMKRVQEIEKELHRSQTYQLKTAELVFGAKLAWRNAARCIGRIQWKKLQIFDCREVTTARGMFEALCNHIKYATNKGNIRSAITIFPQRTDGKHDYRIWNPQLISYAGYTQPDGTVIGDPSKVEFTEVCIQLGWKPSGTPWDILPLVLSADGRDPEFFELPREIVMEVEMEHPKYEWFKELGIRWYALPAVSNMRLDCGGLEFTATAFNGWYMGTEIGCRNLCDSNRLNIVEAVANRMGLDTSSYVSLWKDKALVEVNVAVLHSFHRDNASIVDHHSASEQFIKHLDNENKSRGGCPSDWIWIVPPLSSSLTAVFHQEMALYYIRPSYDYQEPAWKTHQWTKSEGNKSRRKFHFKQIARAVKFTSKLFSQALSKRIKATILYATETGKSEQYAKELGTIFGYAFNAQVHCMSDYDMFSIEHETLLLIVTSTFGNGEPPANGVTFAEHLFQMLYNEKKDQSDQQDSAGMFKTPTPKSLMRSNSVMTPRNEYKRQLSRLESSRSNIEYKRQLSRLESNKTLPELHQQRT
;
A
#
# COMPACT_ATOMS: atom_id res chain seq x y z
N MET A 1 -20.12 23.88 -17.11
CA MET A 1 -19.78 24.49 -18.41
C MET A 1 -19.07 23.42 -19.24
N LYS A 2 -19.70 22.87 -20.29
CA LYS A 2 -19.08 21.82 -21.13
C LYS A 2 -18.09 22.47 -22.10
N ILE A 3 -16.83 22.57 -21.72
CA ILE A 3 -15.75 22.84 -22.69
C ILE A 3 -15.42 21.49 -23.33
N SER A 4 -15.87 21.26 -24.55
CA SER A 4 -15.43 20.10 -25.33
C SER A 4 -13.98 20.33 -25.75
N THR A 5 -13.05 19.57 -25.18
CA THR A 5 -11.63 19.63 -25.51
C THR A 5 -11.30 18.60 -26.58
N HIS A 6 -10.77 19.04 -27.73
CA HIS A 6 -10.32 18.15 -28.80
C HIS A 6 -8.86 17.74 -28.58
N CYS A 7 -8.61 16.44 -28.37
CA CYS A 7 -7.26 15.91 -28.15
C CYS A 7 -6.62 15.47 -29.49
N THR A 8 -5.79 16.33 -30.07
CA THR A 8 -5.01 16.05 -31.28
C THR A 8 -3.62 15.48 -30.98
N LEU A 9 -3.10 15.67 -29.75
CA LEU A 9 -1.78 15.15 -29.36
C LEU A 9 -1.69 13.63 -29.46
N ARG A 10 -2.78 12.93 -29.16
CA ARG A 10 -2.88 11.46 -29.29
C ARG A 10 -2.63 10.98 -30.71
N LEU A 11 -3.00 11.76 -31.73
CA LEU A 11 -2.82 11.39 -33.15
C LEU A 11 -1.34 11.34 -33.56
N LYS A 12 -0.44 11.95 -32.78
CA LYS A 12 1.01 11.84 -33.02
C LYS A 12 1.57 10.48 -32.62
N MET A 13 0.76 9.60 -32.02
CA MET A 13 1.15 8.23 -31.70
C MET A 13 0.73 7.28 -32.81
N LEU A 14 1.71 6.52 -33.31
CA LEU A 14 1.49 5.51 -34.36
C LEU A 14 0.70 4.30 -33.86
N HIS A 15 0.74 3.98 -32.56
CA HIS A 15 0.01 2.86 -31.95
C HIS A 15 -0.50 3.21 -30.54
N THR A 16 -1.60 2.58 -30.13
CA THR A 16 -2.08 2.59 -28.74
C THR A 16 -1.07 1.88 -27.84
N ASN A 17 -0.50 2.61 -26.88
CA ASN A 17 0.49 2.07 -25.93
C ASN A 17 -0.08 1.87 -24.52
N THR A 18 -1.40 1.69 -24.42
CA THR A 18 -2.05 1.24 -23.19
C THR A 18 -2.16 -0.28 -23.21
N LYS A 19 -2.41 -0.89 -22.05
CA LYS A 19 -2.76 -2.32 -21.96
C LYS A 19 -4.20 -2.60 -22.43
N CYS A 20 -5.01 -1.57 -22.66
CA CYS A 20 -6.38 -1.74 -23.13
C CYS A 20 -6.40 -2.29 -24.57
N SER A 21 -7.41 -3.10 -24.87
CA SER A 21 -7.80 -3.49 -26.22
C SER A 21 -9.16 -2.91 -26.58
N GLU A 22 -9.61 -3.09 -27.81
CA GLU A 22 -10.96 -2.68 -28.24
C GLU A 22 -12.08 -3.37 -27.42
N LYS A 23 -11.79 -4.54 -26.84
CA LYS A 23 -12.77 -5.35 -26.08
C LYS A 23 -12.63 -5.18 -24.57
N ILE A 24 -11.47 -4.76 -24.08
CA ILE A 24 -11.14 -4.79 -22.65
C ILE A 24 -10.44 -3.49 -22.24
N CYS A 25 -11.03 -2.78 -21.28
CA CYS A 25 -10.36 -1.68 -20.58
C CYS A 25 -9.53 -2.24 -19.42
N GLN A 26 -8.22 -1.98 -19.45
CA GLN A 26 -7.29 -2.33 -18.37
C GLN A 26 -6.76 -1.09 -17.62
N GLY A 27 -7.53 0.00 -17.64
CA GLY A 27 -7.12 1.28 -17.04
C GLY A 27 -6.88 1.22 -15.53
N SER A 28 -7.58 0.34 -14.80
CA SER A 28 -7.43 0.16 -13.36
C SER A 28 -6.23 -0.69 -12.93
N ILE A 29 -5.45 -1.23 -13.89
CA ILE A 29 -4.23 -1.95 -13.56
C ILE A 29 -3.15 -0.95 -13.11
N MET A 30 -2.63 -1.16 -11.90
CA MET A 30 -1.66 -0.26 -11.29
C MET A 30 -0.32 -0.21 -12.04
N ASP A 31 0.05 -1.27 -12.76
CA ASP A 31 1.28 -1.30 -13.54
C ASP A 31 1.17 -0.50 -14.86
N ILE A 32 2.14 0.40 -15.10
CA ILE A 32 2.21 1.21 -16.33
C ILE A 32 2.81 0.34 -17.44
N PRO A 33 2.27 0.37 -18.67
CA PRO A 33 2.92 -0.27 -19.81
C PRO A 33 4.35 0.25 -19.97
N GLY A 34 5.33 -0.61 -19.74
CA GLY A 34 6.75 -0.33 -19.95
C GLY A 34 7.36 -1.35 -20.90
N ARG A 35 8.53 -1.03 -21.46
CA ARG A 35 9.28 -1.96 -22.34
C ARG A 35 9.96 -3.12 -21.60
N GLY A 36 9.79 -3.22 -20.28
CA GLY A 36 10.53 -4.17 -19.45
C GLY A 36 12.03 -3.86 -19.43
N ASN A 37 12.85 -4.91 -19.35
CA ASN A 37 14.32 -4.84 -19.27
C ASN A 37 15.03 -5.15 -20.61
N THR A 38 14.30 -5.28 -21.70
CA THR A 38 14.88 -5.56 -23.02
C THR A 38 15.64 -4.34 -23.53
N LEU A 39 16.91 -4.53 -23.90
CA LEU A 39 17.75 -3.47 -24.46
C LEU A 39 17.27 -3.04 -25.85
N ARG A 40 17.45 -1.76 -26.16
CA ARG A 40 17.24 -1.21 -27.50
C ARG A 40 18.39 -1.62 -28.42
N ASN A 41 18.06 -1.98 -29.66
CA ASN A 41 19.06 -1.99 -30.73
C ASN A 41 19.38 -0.55 -31.19
N THR A 42 20.47 -0.38 -31.92
CA THR A 42 20.96 0.94 -32.35
C THR A 42 19.95 1.70 -33.22
N ASP A 43 19.19 1.00 -34.06
CA ASP A 43 18.22 1.60 -34.98
C ASP A 43 17.01 2.17 -34.22
N GLU A 44 16.53 1.43 -33.21
CA GLU A 44 15.52 1.90 -32.27
C GLU A 44 16.00 3.13 -31.50
N VAL A 45 17.23 3.10 -30.97
CA VAL A 45 17.81 4.26 -30.27
C VAL A 45 17.88 5.46 -31.22
N PHE A 46 18.35 5.27 -32.45
CA PHE A 46 18.48 6.37 -33.41
C PHE A 46 17.14 7.01 -33.75
N LYS A 47 16.10 6.19 -33.98
CA LYS A 47 14.74 6.68 -34.27
C LYS A 47 14.15 7.48 -33.10
N ASP A 48 14.33 6.98 -31.88
CA ASP A 48 13.88 7.68 -30.67
C ASP A 48 14.69 8.98 -30.46
N ALA A 49 16.00 8.95 -30.71
CA ALA A 49 16.87 10.11 -30.63
C ALA A 49 16.48 11.20 -31.64
N GLN A 50 16.24 10.85 -32.91
CA GLN A 50 15.77 11.78 -33.95
C GLN A 50 14.47 12.46 -33.54
N THR A 51 13.50 11.68 -33.05
CA THR A 51 12.22 12.20 -32.58
C THR A 51 12.41 13.20 -31.43
N PHE A 52 13.22 12.82 -30.44
CA PHE A 52 13.47 13.66 -29.27
C PHE A 52 14.25 14.95 -29.61
N ILE A 53 15.30 14.84 -30.42
CA ILE A 53 16.12 15.98 -30.84
C ILE A 53 15.30 16.94 -31.69
N THR A 54 14.44 16.43 -32.58
CA THR A 54 13.48 17.27 -33.32
C THR A 54 12.57 18.04 -32.35
N GLN A 55 12.02 17.38 -31.32
CA GLN A 55 11.22 18.07 -30.28
C GLN A 55 12.02 19.14 -29.53
N TYR A 56 13.28 18.86 -29.18
CA TYR A 56 14.16 19.82 -28.52
C TYR A 56 14.40 21.05 -29.40
N PHE A 57 14.83 20.86 -30.66
CA PHE A 57 15.10 21.95 -31.59
C PHE A 57 13.84 22.75 -31.95
N CYS A 58 12.68 22.09 -32.06
CA CYS A 58 11.39 22.75 -32.22
C CYS A 58 11.08 23.66 -31.03
N SER A 59 11.33 23.21 -29.79
CA SER A 59 11.06 23.98 -28.57
C SER A 59 11.85 25.29 -28.47
N ILE A 60 13.05 25.33 -29.07
CA ILE A 60 13.92 26.51 -29.14
C ILE A 60 13.82 27.24 -30.49
N ARG A 61 12.83 26.90 -31.34
CA ARG A 61 12.59 27.49 -32.67
C ARG A 61 13.78 27.38 -33.62
N ARG A 62 14.48 26.26 -33.60
CA ARG A 62 15.66 25.95 -34.44
C ARG A 62 15.54 24.61 -35.17
N GLU A 63 14.32 24.10 -35.32
CA GLU A 63 14.05 22.94 -36.16
C GLU A 63 14.55 23.19 -37.59
N ASN A 64 15.03 22.14 -38.25
CA ASN A 64 15.65 22.17 -39.59
C ASN A 64 16.85 23.11 -39.78
N SER A 65 17.41 23.68 -38.71
CA SER A 65 18.66 24.46 -38.79
C SER A 65 19.88 23.57 -39.02
N ASP A 66 20.99 24.16 -39.47
CA ASP A 66 22.27 23.43 -39.62
C ASP A 66 22.73 22.77 -38.31
N ALA A 67 22.49 23.45 -37.18
CA ALA A 67 22.79 22.89 -35.86
C ALA A 67 21.92 21.67 -35.52
N HIS A 68 20.67 21.64 -35.97
CA HIS A 68 19.77 20.50 -35.81
C HIS A 68 20.28 19.30 -36.63
N MET A 69 20.50 19.50 -37.93
CA MET A 69 20.99 18.45 -38.84
C MET A 69 22.35 17.90 -38.40
N LYS A 70 23.28 18.80 -38.03
CA LYS A 70 24.58 18.41 -37.51
C LYS A 70 24.46 17.60 -36.23
N ARG A 71 23.57 17.96 -35.30
CA ARG A 71 23.37 17.18 -34.07
C ARG A 71 22.84 15.77 -34.35
N VAL A 72 21.91 15.63 -35.30
CA VAL A 72 21.41 14.30 -35.70
C VAL A 72 22.55 13.44 -36.28
N GLN A 73 23.38 14.01 -37.15
CA GLN A 73 24.56 13.31 -37.70
C GLN A 73 25.63 12.98 -36.64
N GLU A 74 25.83 13.87 -35.66
CA GLU A 74 26.72 13.60 -34.50
C GLU A 74 26.25 12.35 -33.75
N ILE A 75 24.95 12.25 -33.47
CA ILE A 75 24.34 11.12 -32.76
C ILE A 75 24.45 9.83 -33.57
N GLU A 76 24.19 9.87 -34.87
CA GLU A 76 24.34 8.71 -35.76
C GLU A 76 25.78 8.16 -35.71
N LYS A 77 26.78 9.04 -35.80
CA LYS A 77 28.20 8.67 -35.71
C LYS A 77 28.57 8.11 -34.33
N GLU A 78 28.06 8.70 -33.25
CA GLU A 78 28.26 8.17 -31.89
C GLU A 78 27.67 6.76 -31.75
N LEU A 79 26.45 6.54 -32.24
CA LEU A 79 25.80 5.23 -32.21
C LEU A 79 26.57 4.17 -32.99
N HIS A 80 27.09 4.50 -34.18
CA HIS A 80 27.93 3.58 -34.95
C HIS A 80 29.23 3.21 -34.23
N ARG A 81 29.81 4.15 -33.47
CA ARG A 81 31.09 3.94 -32.78
C ARG A 81 30.94 3.22 -31.44
N SER A 82 29.93 3.56 -30.64
CA SER A 82 29.80 3.14 -29.24
C SER A 82 28.49 2.44 -28.90
N GLN A 83 27.63 2.16 -29.89
CA GLN A 83 26.28 1.57 -29.70
C GLN A 83 25.35 2.39 -28.79
N THR A 84 25.77 3.57 -28.38
CA THR A 84 25.05 4.54 -27.56
C THR A 84 25.56 5.95 -27.89
N TYR A 85 24.87 6.97 -27.39
CA TYR A 85 25.24 8.38 -27.54
C TYR A 85 25.01 9.14 -26.22
N GLN A 86 25.58 10.34 -26.10
CA GLN A 86 25.43 11.17 -24.90
C GLN A 86 24.54 12.38 -25.16
N LEU A 87 23.59 12.64 -24.25
CA LEU A 87 22.83 13.89 -24.25
C LEU A 87 23.72 15.06 -23.85
N LYS A 88 23.56 16.21 -24.52
CA LYS A 88 24.10 17.48 -24.04
C LYS A 88 23.30 17.90 -22.80
N THR A 89 23.91 18.66 -21.87
CA THR A 89 23.23 19.08 -20.63
C THR A 89 21.91 19.80 -20.88
N ALA A 90 21.83 20.65 -21.91
CA ALA A 90 20.58 21.33 -22.29
C ALA A 90 19.50 20.34 -22.78
N GLU A 91 19.89 19.29 -23.48
CA GLU A 91 19.00 18.23 -23.93
C GLU A 91 18.50 17.41 -22.73
N LEU A 92 19.37 17.07 -21.77
CA LEU A 92 18.99 16.36 -20.54
C LEU A 92 17.99 17.17 -19.70
N VAL A 93 18.27 18.47 -19.50
CA VAL A 93 17.37 19.41 -18.80
C VAL A 93 16.00 19.48 -19.45
N PHE A 94 15.96 19.58 -20.79
CA PHE A 94 14.71 19.58 -21.55
C PHE A 94 13.98 18.23 -21.40
N GLY A 95 14.69 17.13 -21.56
CA GLY A 95 14.14 15.77 -21.49
C GLY A 95 13.52 15.44 -20.14
N ALA A 96 14.22 15.74 -19.03
CA ALA A 96 13.72 15.50 -17.68
C ALA A 96 12.45 16.32 -17.35
N LYS A 97 12.41 17.59 -17.79
CA LYS A 97 11.23 18.45 -17.63
C LYS A 97 10.06 17.96 -18.47
N LEU A 98 10.33 17.54 -19.71
CA LEU A 98 9.31 17.02 -20.61
C LEU A 98 8.74 15.69 -20.12
N ALA A 99 9.58 14.81 -19.56
CA ALA A 99 9.14 13.57 -18.91
C ALA A 99 8.14 13.83 -17.78
N TRP A 100 8.39 14.86 -16.94
CA TRP A 100 7.44 15.24 -15.90
C TRP A 100 6.14 15.80 -16.48
N ARG A 101 6.23 16.65 -17.51
CA ARG A 101 5.07 17.17 -18.26
C ARG A 101 4.22 16.04 -18.87
N ASN A 102 4.83 14.90 -19.18
CA ASN A 102 4.21 13.73 -19.77
C ASN A 102 3.69 12.70 -18.73
N ALA A 103 3.98 12.88 -17.44
CA ALA A 103 3.61 11.93 -16.40
C ALA A 103 2.09 11.91 -16.13
N ALA A 104 1.39 10.99 -16.79
CA ALA A 104 -0.09 10.93 -16.79
C ALA A 104 -0.73 10.79 -15.39
N ARG A 105 0.00 10.27 -14.41
CA ARG A 105 -0.44 10.07 -13.02
C ARG A 105 -0.10 11.21 -12.07
N CYS A 106 0.55 12.27 -12.54
CA CYS A 106 0.97 13.39 -11.69
C CYS A 106 -0.02 14.56 -11.79
N ILE A 107 -0.66 14.89 -10.67
CA ILE A 107 -1.54 16.07 -10.55
C ILE A 107 -0.76 17.39 -10.49
N GLY A 108 0.45 17.39 -9.92
CA GLY A 108 1.30 18.58 -9.73
C GLY A 108 2.01 19.11 -10.99
N ARG A 109 1.58 18.73 -12.20
CA ARG A 109 2.32 19.01 -13.45
C ARG A 109 2.39 20.48 -13.85
N ILE A 110 1.59 21.38 -13.28
CA ILE A 110 1.69 22.82 -13.59
C ILE A 110 3.09 23.41 -13.33
N GLN A 111 3.86 22.78 -12.45
CA GLN A 111 5.21 23.22 -12.07
C GLN A 111 6.33 22.65 -12.96
N TRP A 112 6.01 21.89 -14.01
CA TRP A 112 6.99 21.12 -14.79
C TRP A 112 8.22 21.90 -15.29
N LYS A 113 8.06 23.20 -15.56
CA LYS A 113 9.15 24.08 -16.01
C LYS A 113 10.18 24.44 -14.92
N LYS A 114 9.80 24.38 -13.64
CA LYS A 114 10.58 24.82 -12.48
C LYS A 114 11.43 23.71 -11.85
N LEU A 115 11.55 22.56 -12.50
CA LEU A 115 12.39 21.45 -12.03
C LEU A 115 13.88 21.84 -12.06
N GLN A 116 14.57 21.69 -10.92
CA GLN A 116 16.03 21.72 -10.84
C GLN A 116 16.60 20.36 -11.27
N ILE A 117 17.70 20.37 -12.03
CA ILE A 117 18.38 19.14 -12.47
C ILE A 117 19.77 19.10 -11.84
N PHE A 118 20.09 17.99 -11.18
CA PHE A 118 21.45 17.62 -10.79
C PHE A 118 21.95 16.58 -11.79
N ASP A 119 22.85 17.01 -12.67
CA ASP A 119 23.50 16.13 -13.65
C ASP A 119 24.66 15.40 -12.96
N CYS A 120 24.42 14.14 -12.61
CA CYS A 120 25.36 13.26 -11.90
C CYS A 120 25.83 12.11 -12.79
N ARG A 121 25.82 12.29 -14.12
CA ARG A 121 26.25 11.27 -15.08
C ARG A 121 27.75 10.95 -15.05
N GLU A 122 28.54 11.75 -14.34
CA GLU A 122 29.97 11.50 -14.11
C GLU A 122 30.23 10.76 -12.78
N VAL A 123 29.20 10.46 -11.99
CA VAL A 123 29.35 9.70 -10.73
C VAL A 123 29.64 8.24 -11.03
N THR A 124 30.70 7.71 -10.42
CA THR A 124 31.19 6.34 -10.69
C THR A 124 31.06 5.36 -9.53
N THR A 125 30.65 5.82 -8.34
CA THR A 125 30.64 5.01 -7.10
C THR A 125 29.34 5.16 -6.33
N ALA A 126 28.98 4.13 -5.54
CA ALA A 126 27.80 4.16 -4.68
C ALA A 126 27.91 5.28 -3.62
N ARG A 127 29.13 5.52 -3.11
CA ARG A 127 29.40 6.65 -2.21
C ARG A 127 29.14 8.00 -2.88
N GLY A 128 29.60 8.19 -4.12
CA GLY A 128 29.31 9.40 -4.89
C GLY A 128 27.83 9.59 -5.15
N MET A 129 27.08 8.49 -5.37
CA MET A 129 25.61 8.55 -5.44
C MET A 129 25.00 9.04 -4.13
N PHE A 130 25.44 8.48 -3.00
CA PHE A 130 24.96 8.88 -1.67
C PHE A 130 25.17 10.37 -1.40
N GLU A 131 26.35 10.91 -1.73
CA GLU A 131 26.67 12.32 -1.54
C GLU A 131 25.79 13.22 -2.42
N ALA A 132 25.59 12.84 -3.68
CA ALA A 132 24.68 13.54 -4.59
C ALA A 132 23.21 13.52 -4.09
N LEU A 133 22.76 12.40 -3.52
CA LEU A 133 21.41 12.27 -2.95
C LEU A 133 21.24 13.05 -1.65
N CYS A 134 22.27 13.12 -0.80
CA CYS A 134 22.26 14.00 0.37
C CYS A 134 22.15 15.47 -0.04
N ASN A 135 22.88 15.89 -1.09
CA ASN A 135 22.77 17.25 -1.64
C ASN A 135 21.40 17.51 -2.24
N HIS A 136 20.81 16.53 -2.92
CA HIS A 136 19.43 16.59 -3.40
C HIS A 136 18.46 16.85 -2.24
N ILE A 137 18.51 16.05 -1.17
CA ILE A 137 17.62 16.19 -0.02
C ILE A 137 17.78 17.57 0.63
N LYS A 138 19.02 18.02 0.90
CA LYS A 138 19.28 19.35 1.47
C LYS A 138 18.72 20.48 0.59
N TYR A 139 18.98 20.41 -0.72
CA TYR A 139 18.46 21.40 -1.67
C TYR A 139 16.93 21.38 -1.72
N ALA A 140 16.34 20.20 -1.83
CA ALA A 140 14.91 20.05 -2.02
C ALA A 140 14.12 20.42 -0.76
N THR A 141 14.59 20.02 0.43
CA THR A 141 13.95 20.32 1.72
C THR A 141 13.96 21.82 2.02
N ASN A 142 15.07 22.52 1.77
CA ASN A 142 15.17 24.00 1.85
C ASN A 142 14.45 24.62 3.07
N LYS A 143 14.70 24.06 4.27
CA LYS A 143 14.09 24.49 5.54
C LYS A 143 12.55 24.53 5.51
N GLY A 144 11.92 23.58 4.82
CA GLY A 144 10.46 23.48 4.69
C GLY A 144 9.90 24.09 3.40
N ASN A 145 10.60 25.04 2.76
CA ASN A 145 10.16 25.62 1.48
C ASN A 145 10.55 24.71 0.30
N ILE A 146 9.81 23.61 0.14
CA ILE A 146 10.18 22.49 -0.73
C ILE A 146 10.38 22.92 -2.19
N ARG A 147 11.51 22.53 -2.78
CA ARG A 147 11.85 22.78 -4.18
C ARG A 147 11.85 21.48 -4.97
N SER A 148 11.21 21.49 -6.14
CA SER A 148 11.26 20.34 -7.05
C SER A 148 12.66 20.18 -7.65
N ALA A 149 13.24 18.99 -7.49
CA ALA A 149 14.52 18.62 -8.07
C ALA A 149 14.48 17.20 -8.63
N ILE A 150 15.41 16.92 -9.56
CA ILE A 150 15.75 15.57 -9.99
C ILE A 150 17.27 15.40 -10.02
N THR A 151 17.75 14.27 -9.50
CA THR A 151 19.13 13.82 -9.66
C THR A 151 19.16 12.68 -10.66
N ILE A 152 20.02 12.80 -11.67
CA ILE A 152 20.13 11.83 -12.77
C ILE A 152 21.54 11.26 -12.80
N PHE A 153 21.65 9.95 -12.59
CA PHE A 153 22.90 9.19 -12.62
C PHE A 153 23.21 8.67 -14.03
N PRO A 154 24.35 7.98 -14.26
CA PRO A 154 24.71 7.50 -15.59
C PRO A 154 23.60 6.65 -16.25
N GLN A 155 23.51 6.76 -17.58
CA GLN A 155 22.58 5.97 -18.37
C GLN A 155 22.98 4.50 -18.43
N ARG A 156 21.99 3.63 -18.62
CA ARG A 156 22.18 2.23 -18.93
C ARG A 156 23.02 2.07 -20.21
N THR A 157 23.91 1.10 -20.17
CA THR A 157 24.73 0.67 -21.31
C THR A 157 24.28 -0.71 -21.80
N ASP A 158 24.84 -1.77 -21.25
CA ASP A 158 24.62 -3.17 -21.65
C ASP A 158 23.61 -3.92 -20.74
N GLY A 159 22.93 -3.19 -19.86
CA GLY A 159 22.00 -3.75 -18.88
C GLY A 159 22.65 -4.51 -17.73
N LYS A 160 23.98 -4.58 -17.68
CA LYS A 160 24.73 -5.20 -16.58
C LYS A 160 25.35 -4.15 -15.66
N HIS A 161 25.69 -2.99 -16.20
CA HIS A 161 26.35 -1.90 -15.48
C HIS A 161 25.39 -0.80 -15.04
N ASP A 162 24.17 -1.17 -14.63
CA ASP A 162 23.16 -0.21 -14.22
C ASP A 162 23.54 0.49 -12.90
N TYR A 163 23.23 1.79 -12.84
CA TYR A 163 23.15 2.53 -11.59
C TYR A 163 21.73 2.38 -11.06
N ARG A 164 21.57 1.99 -9.78
CA ARG A 164 20.24 1.82 -9.18
C ARG A 164 20.20 2.40 -7.77
N ILE A 165 19.11 3.10 -7.49
CA ILE A 165 18.66 3.39 -6.12
C ILE A 165 17.62 2.31 -5.82
N TRP A 166 17.90 1.46 -4.84
CA TRP A 166 17.00 0.34 -4.55
C TRP A 166 15.75 0.84 -3.84
N ASN A 167 15.89 1.87 -3.01
CA ASN A 167 14.77 2.47 -2.29
C ASN A 167 13.69 2.99 -3.26
N PRO A 168 12.40 2.66 -3.03
CA PRO A 168 11.30 3.27 -3.78
C PRO A 168 11.16 4.79 -3.60
N GLN A 169 11.49 5.28 -2.41
CA GLN A 169 11.62 6.70 -2.10
C GLN A 169 12.92 6.95 -1.34
N LEU A 170 13.51 8.14 -1.49
CA LEU A 170 14.76 8.47 -0.77
C LEU A 170 14.58 8.44 0.75
N ILE A 171 13.42 8.87 1.23
CA ILE A 171 13.07 8.86 2.65
C ILE A 171 11.83 7.98 2.82
N SER A 172 11.91 7.03 3.75
CA SER A 172 10.82 6.14 4.14
C SER A 172 11.10 5.61 5.54
N TYR A 173 10.04 5.36 6.30
CA TYR A 173 10.16 4.64 7.57
C TYR A 173 10.24 3.12 7.33
N ALA A 174 10.94 2.42 8.20
CA ALA A 174 11.02 0.97 8.20
C ALA A 174 9.71 0.32 8.69
N GLY A 175 9.57 -0.98 8.41
CA GLY A 175 8.47 -1.81 8.91
C GLY A 175 8.98 -3.15 9.45
N TYR A 176 8.57 -3.51 10.66
CA TYR A 176 9.06 -4.70 11.37
C TYR A 176 7.91 -5.61 11.79
N THR A 177 7.84 -6.80 11.19
CA THR A 177 6.90 -7.83 11.60
C THR A 177 7.29 -8.38 12.98
N GLN A 178 6.33 -8.40 13.90
CA GLN A 178 6.47 -8.92 15.25
C GLN A 178 6.12 -10.42 15.31
N PRO A 179 6.53 -11.14 16.37
CA PRO A 179 6.22 -12.56 16.53
C PRO A 179 4.72 -12.90 16.55
N ASP A 180 3.86 -11.96 16.96
CA ASP A 180 2.41 -12.08 16.98
C ASP A 180 1.73 -11.74 15.65
N GLY A 181 2.51 -11.39 14.62
CA GLY A 181 2.03 -11.01 13.29
C GLY A 181 1.69 -9.53 13.14
N THR A 182 1.75 -8.73 14.21
CA THR A 182 1.61 -7.27 14.11
C THR A 182 2.83 -6.64 13.45
N VAL A 183 2.70 -5.39 13.00
CA VAL A 183 3.81 -4.65 12.37
C VAL A 183 4.07 -3.35 13.12
N ILE A 184 5.33 -3.10 13.47
CA ILE A 184 5.81 -1.82 13.98
C ILE A 184 6.36 -1.01 12.80
N GLY A 185 5.99 0.26 12.70
CA GLY A 185 6.39 1.14 11.59
C GLY A 185 5.48 0.98 10.37
N ASP A 186 6.03 1.08 9.16
CA ASP A 186 5.26 1.08 7.91
C ASP A 186 5.13 -0.33 7.29
N PRO A 187 3.93 -0.95 7.27
CA PRO A 187 3.74 -2.28 6.70
C PRO A 187 4.11 -2.40 5.22
N SER A 188 4.01 -1.33 4.45
CA SER A 188 4.42 -1.34 3.03
C SER A 188 5.92 -1.50 2.82
N LYS A 189 6.71 -1.32 3.89
CA LYS A 189 8.18 -1.32 3.84
C LYS A 189 8.81 -2.56 4.47
N VAL A 190 8.01 -3.52 4.95
CA VAL A 190 8.51 -4.75 5.58
C VAL A 190 9.48 -5.52 4.68
N GLU A 191 9.12 -5.77 3.41
CA GLU A 191 9.98 -6.51 2.47
C GLU A 191 11.35 -5.81 2.30
N PHE A 192 11.35 -4.51 2.10
CA PHE A 192 12.59 -3.76 1.86
C PHE A 192 13.40 -3.53 3.15
N THR A 193 12.73 -3.43 4.30
CA THR A 193 13.37 -3.36 5.61
C THR A 193 14.18 -4.63 5.87
N GLU A 194 13.62 -5.80 5.55
CA GLU A 194 14.32 -7.07 5.65
C GLU A 194 15.54 -7.14 4.73
N VAL A 195 15.44 -6.62 3.50
CA VAL A 195 16.61 -6.49 2.60
C VAL A 195 17.72 -5.64 3.24
N CYS A 196 17.37 -4.52 3.86
CA CYS A 196 18.34 -3.66 4.55
C CYS A 196 19.02 -4.39 5.73
N ILE A 197 18.25 -5.12 6.54
CA ILE A 197 18.77 -5.91 7.67
C ILE A 197 19.72 -7.01 7.17
N GLN A 198 19.37 -7.70 6.08
CA GLN A 198 20.22 -8.73 5.48
C GLN A 198 21.53 -8.19 4.91
N LEU A 199 21.54 -6.94 4.45
CA LEU A 199 22.76 -6.22 4.04
C LEU A 199 23.64 -5.81 5.24
N GLY A 200 23.13 -5.93 6.47
CA GLY A 200 23.85 -5.64 7.71
C GLY A 200 23.42 -4.37 8.42
N TRP A 201 22.37 -3.69 7.94
CA TRP A 201 21.79 -2.56 8.66
C TRP A 201 21.22 -3.01 10.01
N LYS A 202 21.44 -2.21 11.06
CA LYS A 202 21.01 -2.50 12.42
C LYS A 202 19.93 -1.51 12.85
N PRO A 203 18.64 -1.85 12.72
CA PRO A 203 17.55 -0.97 13.10
C PRO A 203 17.51 -0.72 14.61
N SER A 204 16.91 0.40 15.01
CA SER A 204 16.58 0.65 16.43
C SER A 204 15.29 -0.06 16.84
N GLY A 205 14.46 -0.49 15.87
CA GLY A 205 13.20 -1.18 16.09
C GLY A 205 12.04 -0.24 16.44
N THR A 206 12.12 1.03 16.05
CA THR A 206 11.07 2.02 16.36
C THR A 206 10.11 2.25 15.19
N PRO A 207 8.88 2.74 15.42
CA PRO A 207 7.94 3.06 14.33
C PRO A 207 8.45 4.11 13.33
N TRP A 208 9.48 4.88 13.70
CA TRP A 208 9.98 6.04 12.95
C TRP A 208 11.45 5.91 12.56
N ASP A 209 11.94 4.67 12.46
CA ASP A 209 13.28 4.40 11.94
C ASP A 209 13.35 4.75 10.45
N ILE A 210 14.23 5.67 10.09
CA ILE A 210 14.48 6.04 8.69
C ILE A 210 15.33 4.95 8.06
N LEU A 211 14.85 4.38 6.94
CA LEU A 211 15.59 3.39 6.18
C LEU A 211 16.90 3.96 5.60
N PRO A 212 17.99 3.18 5.54
CA PRO A 212 19.20 3.59 4.85
C PRO A 212 18.97 3.65 3.34
N LEU A 213 19.77 4.42 2.63
CA LEU A 213 19.84 4.36 1.16
C LEU A 213 20.66 3.15 0.74
N VAL A 214 20.07 2.27 -0.07
CA VAL A 214 20.73 1.11 -0.66
C VAL A 214 21.00 1.41 -2.14
N LEU A 215 22.28 1.51 -2.50
CA LEU A 215 22.75 2.07 -3.77
C LEU A 215 23.70 1.09 -4.46
N SER A 216 23.48 0.84 -5.75
CA SER A 216 24.42 0.10 -6.59
C SER A 216 24.88 1.00 -7.73
N ALA A 217 26.20 1.10 -7.90
CA ALA A 217 26.84 1.81 -8.99
C ALA A 217 27.47 0.80 -9.95
N ASP A 218 27.36 1.06 -11.27
CA ASP A 218 28.09 0.29 -12.28
C ASP A 218 27.82 -1.23 -12.21
N GLY A 219 26.58 -1.62 -11.88
CA GLY A 219 26.18 -3.03 -11.80
C GLY A 219 26.72 -3.82 -10.59
N ARG A 220 27.48 -3.17 -9.70
CA ARG A 220 28.09 -3.84 -8.54
C ARG A 220 27.06 -4.17 -7.47
N ASP A 221 27.42 -5.08 -6.56
CA ASP A 221 26.62 -5.35 -5.36
C ASP A 221 26.34 -4.05 -4.59
N PRO A 222 25.14 -3.90 -4.00
CA PRO A 222 24.74 -2.65 -3.38
C PRO A 222 25.51 -2.39 -2.08
N GLU A 223 25.71 -1.11 -1.79
CA GLU A 223 26.16 -0.61 -0.50
C GLU A 223 25.00 0.15 0.17
N PHE A 224 24.89 0.06 1.49
CA PHE A 224 23.91 0.85 2.24
C PHE A 224 24.57 2.02 2.97
N PHE A 225 23.85 3.14 3.03
CA PHE A 225 24.30 4.37 3.69
C PHE A 225 23.17 4.93 4.54
N GLU A 226 23.44 5.18 5.82
CA GLU A 226 22.46 5.82 6.69
C GLU A 226 22.32 7.31 6.35
N LEU A 227 21.08 7.78 6.25
CA LEU A 227 20.80 9.19 6.06
C LEU A 227 21.11 9.96 7.36
N PRO A 228 21.88 11.05 7.30
CA PRO A 228 22.06 11.91 8.45
C PRO A 228 20.70 12.49 8.90
N ARG A 229 20.36 12.38 10.20
CA ARG A 229 19.03 12.83 10.67
C ARG A 229 18.81 14.31 10.44
N GLU A 230 19.86 15.13 10.49
CA GLU A 230 19.80 16.58 10.32
C GLU A 230 19.37 17.05 8.92
N ILE A 231 19.40 16.17 7.92
CA ILE A 231 18.94 16.51 6.55
C ILE A 231 17.50 16.07 6.29
N VAL A 232 16.93 15.26 7.19
CA VAL A 232 15.56 14.77 7.09
C VAL A 232 14.66 15.64 7.96
N MET A 233 13.83 16.46 7.33
CA MET A 233 12.80 17.22 8.03
C MET A 233 11.58 16.33 8.26
N GLU A 234 11.23 16.09 9.52
CA GLU A 234 10.01 15.43 9.95
C GLU A 234 9.04 16.46 10.52
N VAL A 235 7.74 16.28 10.25
CA VAL A 235 6.63 17.09 10.78
C VAL A 235 5.86 16.23 11.77
N GLU A 236 5.80 16.66 13.03
CA GLU A 236 4.99 16.00 14.06
C GLU A 236 3.52 16.45 13.95
N MET A 237 2.60 15.48 13.97
CA MET A 237 1.20 15.75 13.69
C MET A 237 0.44 16.26 14.91
N GLU A 238 -0.18 17.42 14.77
CA GLU A 238 -1.08 18.04 15.73
C GLU A 238 -2.38 18.47 15.03
N HIS A 239 -3.47 18.47 15.79
CA HIS A 239 -4.77 18.92 15.30
C HIS A 239 -5.11 20.29 15.89
N PRO A 240 -5.63 21.25 15.10
CA PRO A 240 -5.94 22.61 15.57
C PRO A 240 -7.04 22.66 16.65
N LYS A 241 -7.86 21.61 16.74
CA LYS A 241 -8.99 21.51 17.70
C LYS A 241 -8.83 20.38 18.72
N TYR A 242 -8.11 19.31 18.37
CA TYR A 242 -8.07 18.09 19.17
C TYR A 242 -6.68 17.96 19.79
N GLU A 243 -6.53 18.50 21.01
CA GLU A 243 -5.23 18.52 21.71
C GLU A 243 -4.64 17.11 21.90
N TRP A 244 -5.49 16.09 22.08
CA TRP A 244 -5.07 14.69 22.23
C TRP A 244 -4.42 14.12 20.96
N PHE A 245 -4.54 14.76 19.80
CA PHE A 245 -3.98 14.23 18.55
C PHE A 245 -2.46 14.13 18.62
N LYS A 246 -1.80 15.08 19.30
CA LYS A 246 -0.34 15.06 19.52
C LYS A 246 0.13 13.85 20.32
N GLU A 247 -0.72 13.31 21.19
CA GLU A 247 -0.44 12.14 22.02
C GLU A 247 -0.34 10.85 21.20
N LEU A 248 -0.84 10.84 19.96
CA LEU A 248 -0.68 9.72 19.04
C LEU A 248 0.78 9.56 18.58
N GLY A 249 1.63 10.60 18.75
CA GLY A 249 3.06 10.53 18.42
C GLY A 249 3.34 10.35 16.93
N ILE A 250 2.38 10.70 16.07
CA ILE A 250 2.46 10.53 14.63
C ILE A 250 3.40 11.59 14.05
N ARG A 251 4.26 11.18 13.13
CA ARG A 251 5.11 12.09 12.36
C ARG A 251 5.23 11.64 10.91
N TRP A 252 5.60 12.55 10.02
CA TRP A 252 5.89 12.21 8.63
C TRP A 252 7.00 13.09 8.07
N TYR A 253 7.86 12.54 7.22
CA TYR A 253 8.92 13.31 6.57
C TYR A 253 8.31 14.28 5.54
N ALA A 254 8.88 15.48 5.43
CA ALA A 254 8.31 16.56 4.62
C ALA A 254 8.56 16.40 3.11
N LEU A 255 9.55 15.59 2.70
CA LEU A 255 10.03 15.52 1.32
C LEU A 255 9.60 14.20 0.62
N PRO A 256 8.63 14.25 -0.32
CA PRO A 256 8.29 13.09 -1.17
C PRO A 256 9.25 12.98 -2.35
N ALA A 257 10.28 12.14 -2.22
CA ALA A 257 11.25 11.90 -3.29
C ALA A 257 11.17 10.46 -3.82
N VAL A 258 10.61 10.26 -5.01
CA VAL A 258 10.52 8.97 -5.70
C VAL A 258 11.88 8.62 -6.33
N SER A 259 12.35 7.38 -6.17
CA SER A 259 13.69 6.99 -6.58
C SER A 259 13.81 5.65 -7.32
N ASN A 260 12.71 4.92 -7.54
CA ASN A 260 12.71 3.64 -8.26
C ASN A 260 12.26 3.71 -9.73
N MET A 261 12.02 4.91 -10.26
CA MET A 261 11.66 5.09 -11.66
C MET A 261 12.91 5.34 -12.52
N ARG A 262 12.85 4.92 -13.79
CA ARG A 262 13.84 5.33 -14.80
C ARG A 262 13.32 6.49 -15.63
N LEU A 263 14.21 7.37 -16.05
CA LEU A 263 13.94 8.32 -17.12
C LEU A 263 14.25 7.67 -18.47
N ASP A 264 13.25 7.58 -19.34
CA ASP A 264 13.45 7.20 -20.75
C ASP A 264 13.42 8.45 -21.63
N CYS A 265 14.54 8.75 -22.28
CA CYS A 265 14.73 10.00 -23.02
C CYS A 265 15.60 9.80 -24.27
N GLY A 266 15.02 10.04 -25.45
CA GLY A 266 15.76 9.97 -26.72
C GLY A 266 16.34 8.60 -27.05
N GLY A 267 15.71 7.52 -26.58
CA GLY A 267 16.23 6.16 -26.76
C GLY A 267 17.21 5.73 -25.66
N LEU A 268 17.60 6.64 -24.76
CA LEU A 268 18.45 6.34 -23.61
C LEU A 268 17.59 6.05 -22.37
N GLU A 269 18.13 5.24 -21.46
CA GLU A 269 17.48 4.91 -20.19
C GLU A 269 18.39 5.29 -19.03
N PHE A 270 17.91 6.14 -18.11
CA PHE A 270 18.60 6.48 -16.87
C PHE A 270 17.94 5.73 -15.71
N THR A 271 18.56 4.64 -15.28
CA THR A 271 17.95 3.65 -14.38
C THR A 271 17.99 4.02 -12.90
N ALA A 272 18.84 4.98 -12.54
CA ALA A 272 18.84 5.65 -11.25
C ALA A 272 18.49 7.14 -11.43
N THR A 273 17.26 7.48 -11.05
CA THR A 273 16.82 8.87 -10.92
C THR A 273 16.12 9.05 -9.58
N ALA A 274 16.34 10.18 -8.92
CA ALA A 274 15.60 10.57 -7.74
C ALA A 274 14.92 11.91 -7.99
N PHE A 275 13.60 11.93 -7.94
CA PHE A 275 12.77 13.10 -8.24
C PHE A 275 11.89 13.44 -7.05
N ASN A 276 11.78 14.73 -6.71
CA ASN A 276 10.83 15.20 -5.70
C ASN A 276 9.93 16.33 -6.23
N GLY A 277 8.71 16.36 -5.68
CA GLY A 277 7.85 17.53 -5.60
C GLY A 277 7.64 17.91 -4.14
N TRP A 278 6.43 18.37 -3.82
CA TRP A 278 5.92 18.47 -2.46
C TRP A 278 4.63 17.67 -2.34
N TYR A 279 4.22 17.38 -1.12
CA TYR A 279 3.04 16.56 -0.85
C TYR A 279 1.73 17.25 -1.23
N MET A 280 0.79 16.47 -1.75
CA MET A 280 -0.64 16.73 -1.59
C MET A 280 -1.10 16.09 -0.28
N GLY A 281 -1.87 16.82 0.55
CA GLY A 281 -2.23 16.38 1.90
C GLY A 281 -2.81 14.97 2.00
N THR A 282 -3.63 14.57 1.02
CA THR A 282 -4.26 13.25 0.97
C THR A 282 -3.28 12.10 0.74
N GLU A 283 -2.07 12.35 0.22
CA GLU A 283 -1.02 11.33 0.14
C GLU A 283 -0.61 10.86 1.54
N ILE A 284 -0.51 11.79 2.49
CA ILE A 284 -0.20 11.47 3.88
C ILE A 284 -1.48 11.06 4.62
N GLY A 285 -2.46 11.95 4.67
CA GLY A 285 -3.64 11.81 5.52
C GLY A 285 -4.54 10.64 5.12
N CYS A 286 -4.72 10.38 3.82
CA CYS A 286 -5.52 9.23 3.37
C CYS A 286 -4.66 7.98 3.20
N ARG A 287 -3.56 8.07 2.45
CA ARG A 287 -2.83 6.87 2.03
C ARG A 287 -1.87 6.37 3.10
N ASN A 288 -0.96 7.22 3.57
CA ASN A 288 0.08 6.78 4.49
C ASN A 288 -0.45 6.51 5.90
N LEU A 289 -1.32 7.38 6.41
CA LEU A 289 -1.83 7.28 7.78
C LEU A 289 -3.05 6.35 7.88
N CYS A 290 -3.94 6.36 6.88
CA CYS A 290 -5.28 5.78 7.00
C CYS A 290 -5.55 4.53 6.17
N ASP A 291 -4.76 4.20 5.14
CA ASP A 291 -4.94 2.92 4.43
C ASP A 291 -4.74 1.76 5.42
N SER A 292 -5.58 0.73 5.32
CA SER A 292 -5.57 -0.42 6.22
C SER A 292 -4.31 -1.29 6.12
N ASN A 293 -3.64 -1.24 4.97
CA ASN A 293 -2.36 -1.89 4.72
C ASN A 293 -1.15 -0.96 4.97
N ARG A 294 -1.37 0.19 5.64
CA ARG A 294 -0.35 1.15 6.06
C ARG A 294 -0.44 1.37 7.57
N LEU A 295 -0.39 2.60 8.07
CA LEU A 295 -0.44 2.86 9.52
C LEU A 295 -1.83 2.67 10.14
N ASN A 296 -2.89 2.63 9.32
CA ASN A 296 -4.25 2.27 9.72
C ASN A 296 -4.78 2.98 10.99
N ILE A 297 -4.59 4.30 11.11
CA ILE A 297 -4.93 5.03 12.35
C ILE A 297 -6.42 5.40 12.49
N VAL A 298 -7.25 5.16 11.47
CA VAL A 298 -8.63 5.69 11.37
C VAL A 298 -9.47 5.34 12.60
N GLU A 299 -9.40 4.09 13.06
CA GLU A 299 -10.18 3.62 14.20
C GLU A 299 -9.70 4.23 15.52
N ALA A 300 -8.39 4.35 15.72
CA ALA A 300 -7.82 5.00 16.90
C ALA A 300 -8.27 6.47 17.01
N VAL A 301 -8.27 7.19 15.88
CA VAL A 301 -8.76 8.57 15.80
C VAL A 301 -10.26 8.64 16.07
N ALA A 302 -11.07 7.77 15.46
CA ALA A 302 -12.51 7.74 15.65
C ALA A 302 -12.92 7.48 17.11
N ASN A 303 -12.22 6.56 17.79
CA ASN A 303 -12.44 6.26 19.20
C ASN A 303 -12.10 7.46 20.09
N ARG A 304 -10.99 8.17 19.83
CA ARG A 304 -10.61 9.39 20.55
C ARG A 304 -11.58 10.56 20.28
N MET A 305 -12.22 10.58 19.11
CA MET A 305 -13.29 11.53 18.79
C MET A 305 -14.65 11.18 19.43
N GLY A 306 -14.78 10.00 20.06
CA GLY A 306 -16.06 9.54 20.63
C GLY A 306 -17.11 9.18 19.58
N LEU A 307 -16.69 8.76 18.38
CA LEU A 307 -17.59 8.35 17.31
C LEU A 307 -18.10 6.92 17.54
N ASP A 308 -19.32 6.64 17.09
CA ASP A 308 -19.86 5.29 17.08
C ASP A 308 -19.24 4.46 15.94
N THR A 309 -18.26 3.63 16.30
CA THR A 309 -17.53 2.74 15.38
C THR A 309 -18.25 1.42 15.10
N SER A 310 -19.40 1.16 15.73
CA SER A 310 -20.14 -0.11 15.61
C SER A 310 -20.85 -0.27 14.27
N SER A 311 -21.16 0.83 13.58
CA SER A 311 -21.94 0.84 12.33
C SER A 311 -21.35 1.79 11.30
N TYR A 312 -21.28 1.35 10.05
CA TYR A 312 -20.81 2.20 8.94
C TYR A 312 -21.78 3.35 8.61
N VAL A 313 -23.05 3.25 9.00
CA VAL A 313 -24.06 4.31 8.76
C VAL A 313 -23.74 5.58 9.56
N SER A 314 -22.96 5.49 10.64
CA SER A 314 -22.52 6.67 11.40
C SER A 314 -21.50 7.55 10.67
N LEU A 315 -20.95 7.04 9.56
CA LEU A 315 -19.88 7.64 8.76
C LEU A 315 -18.63 7.97 9.60
N TRP A 316 -18.34 7.12 10.60
CA TRP A 316 -17.22 7.36 11.51
C TRP A 316 -15.86 7.37 10.79
N LYS A 317 -15.69 6.52 9.76
CA LYS A 317 -14.46 6.48 8.95
C LYS A 317 -14.26 7.78 8.19
N ASP A 318 -15.30 8.29 7.55
CA ASP A 318 -15.28 9.54 6.79
C ASP A 318 -14.93 10.73 7.70
N LYS A 319 -15.60 10.82 8.86
CA LYS A 319 -15.35 11.88 9.86
C LYS A 319 -13.91 11.84 10.36
N ALA A 320 -13.42 10.66 10.78
CA ALA A 320 -12.05 10.52 11.25
C ALA A 320 -11.02 10.83 10.15
N LEU A 321 -11.25 10.36 8.92
CA LEU A 321 -10.37 10.58 7.78
C LEU A 321 -10.23 12.07 7.42
N VAL A 322 -11.33 12.83 7.51
CA VAL A 322 -11.31 14.29 7.31
C VAL A 322 -10.45 14.96 8.37
N GLU A 323 -10.65 14.66 9.66
CA GLU A 323 -9.87 15.28 10.74
C GLU A 323 -8.38 14.89 10.69
N VAL A 324 -8.03 13.68 10.23
CA VAL A 324 -6.63 13.32 9.97
C VAL A 324 -6.02 14.22 8.88
N ASN A 325 -6.75 14.50 7.80
CA ASN A 325 -6.27 15.39 6.75
C ASN A 325 -6.15 16.85 7.24
N VAL A 326 -7.04 17.29 8.12
CA VAL A 326 -6.94 18.59 8.79
C VAL A 326 -5.67 18.66 9.64
N ALA A 327 -5.37 17.63 10.45
CA ALA A 327 -4.14 17.56 11.24
C ALA A 327 -2.88 17.64 10.37
N VAL A 328 -2.85 16.89 9.25
CA VAL A 328 -1.72 16.91 8.31
C VAL A 328 -1.49 18.31 7.76
N LEU A 329 -2.52 18.94 7.18
CA LEU A 329 -2.37 20.28 6.60
C LEU A 329 -2.00 21.31 7.67
N HIS A 330 -2.62 21.27 8.84
CA HIS A 330 -2.31 22.16 9.95
C HIS A 330 -0.84 22.05 10.38
N SER A 331 -0.34 20.83 10.58
CA SER A 331 1.02 20.58 11.08
C SER A 331 2.08 21.01 10.08
N PHE A 332 1.87 20.74 8.79
CA PHE A 332 2.77 21.20 7.74
C PHE A 332 2.83 22.73 7.65
N HIS A 333 1.68 23.41 7.76
CA HIS A 333 1.66 24.88 7.79
C HIS A 333 2.34 25.44 9.05
N ARG A 334 2.10 24.84 10.23
CA ARG A 334 2.75 25.21 11.49
C ARG A 334 4.28 25.19 11.36
N ASP A 335 4.82 24.13 10.75
CA ASP A 335 6.26 23.93 10.61
C ASP A 335 6.84 24.59 9.35
N ASN A 336 6.06 25.38 8.62
CA ASN A 336 6.43 26.02 7.35
C ASN A 336 6.94 25.03 6.29
N ALA A 337 6.42 23.80 6.31
CA ALA A 337 6.68 22.78 5.31
C ALA A 337 5.67 22.89 4.15
N SER A 338 6.15 23.03 2.92
CA SER A 338 5.29 23.17 1.75
C SER A 338 4.42 21.93 1.55
N ILE A 339 3.11 22.15 1.49
CA ILE A 339 2.09 21.15 1.21
C ILE A 339 0.97 21.81 0.42
N VAL A 340 0.18 21.04 -0.32
CA VAL A 340 -1.02 21.53 -1.01
C VAL A 340 -2.23 20.68 -0.66
N ASP A 341 -3.38 21.31 -0.47
CA ASP A 341 -4.64 20.58 -0.31
C ASP A 341 -5.14 20.05 -1.67
N HIS A 342 -5.99 19.03 -1.63
CA HIS A 342 -6.43 18.32 -2.83
C HIS A 342 -7.42 19.13 -3.70
N HIS A 343 -8.12 20.13 -3.14
CA HIS A 343 -8.97 21.02 -3.92
C HIS A 343 -8.11 21.99 -4.74
N SER A 344 -7.14 22.65 -4.09
CA SER A 344 -6.19 23.53 -4.77
C SER A 344 -5.39 22.79 -5.84
N ALA A 345 -4.92 21.56 -5.56
CA ALA A 345 -4.20 20.74 -6.52
C ALA A 345 -5.06 20.38 -7.74
N SER A 346 -6.35 20.06 -7.52
CA SER A 346 -7.33 19.81 -8.60
C SER A 346 -7.50 21.05 -9.50
N GLU A 347 -7.73 22.24 -8.92
CA GLU A 347 -7.90 23.47 -9.69
C GLU A 347 -6.65 23.83 -10.51
N GLN A 348 -5.47 23.66 -9.89
CA GLN A 348 -4.18 23.84 -10.58
C GLN A 348 -4.02 22.86 -11.75
N PHE A 349 -4.48 21.62 -11.60
CA PHE A 349 -4.43 20.63 -12.66
C PHE A 349 -5.35 20.96 -13.83
N ILE A 350 -6.58 21.41 -13.57
CA ILE A 350 -7.50 21.84 -14.65
C ILE A 350 -6.90 23.00 -15.43
N LYS A 351 -6.30 23.98 -14.75
CA LYS A 351 -5.57 25.07 -15.42
C LYS A 351 -4.39 24.55 -16.25
N HIS A 352 -3.67 23.54 -15.76
CA HIS A 352 -2.62 22.88 -16.54
C HIS A 352 -3.19 22.21 -17.79
N LEU A 353 -4.23 21.38 -17.65
CA LEU A 353 -4.92 20.71 -18.75
C LEU A 353 -5.34 21.70 -19.85
N ASP A 354 -5.94 22.83 -19.49
CA ASP A 354 -6.33 23.87 -20.43
C ASP A 354 -5.13 24.46 -21.20
N ASN A 355 -4.04 24.76 -20.49
CA ASN A 355 -2.82 25.28 -21.10
C ASN A 355 -2.18 24.27 -22.05
N GLU A 356 -2.23 22.98 -21.70
CA GLU A 356 -1.68 21.89 -22.52
C GLU A 356 -2.51 21.65 -23.77
N ASN A 357 -3.84 21.71 -23.66
CA ASN A 357 -4.74 21.64 -24.80
C ASN A 357 -4.49 22.80 -25.77
N LYS A 358 -4.35 24.04 -25.26
CA LYS A 358 -4.04 25.21 -26.09
C LYS A 358 -2.64 25.15 -26.73
N SER A 359 -1.64 24.66 -26.01
CA SER A 359 -0.24 24.73 -26.45
C SER A 359 0.19 23.55 -27.32
N ARG A 360 -0.35 22.35 -27.10
CA ARG A 360 0.06 21.13 -27.82
C ARG A 360 -1.09 20.19 -28.19
N GLY A 361 -2.34 20.61 -27.97
CA GLY A 361 -3.51 19.84 -28.39
C GLY A 361 -3.80 18.60 -27.55
N GLY A 362 -3.32 18.53 -26.30
CA GLY A 362 -3.64 17.42 -25.41
C GLY A 362 -2.82 17.35 -24.12
N CYS A 363 -3.33 16.62 -23.14
CA CYS A 363 -2.64 16.31 -21.88
C CYS A 363 -2.90 14.84 -21.48
N PRO A 364 -1.91 13.93 -21.62
CA PRO A 364 -2.08 12.54 -21.21
C PRO A 364 -2.40 12.50 -19.71
N SER A 365 -3.49 11.85 -19.32
CA SER A 365 -3.95 11.89 -17.93
C SER A 365 -4.65 10.59 -17.55
N ASP A 366 -4.24 10.02 -16.42
CA ASP A 366 -4.83 8.82 -15.83
C ASP A 366 -5.82 9.25 -14.75
N TRP A 367 -7.12 9.25 -15.08
CA TRP A 367 -8.18 9.76 -14.20
C TRP A 367 -8.16 9.08 -12.82
N ILE A 368 -7.85 7.77 -12.78
CA ILE A 368 -7.82 6.97 -11.54
C ILE A 368 -6.76 7.49 -10.55
N TRP A 369 -5.69 8.08 -11.07
CA TRP A 369 -4.60 8.63 -10.26
C TRP A 369 -4.69 10.13 -10.03
N ILE A 370 -5.31 10.87 -10.96
CA ILE A 370 -5.47 12.33 -10.85
C ILE A 370 -6.56 12.67 -9.83
N VAL A 371 -7.63 11.88 -9.74
CA VAL A 371 -8.72 12.15 -8.80
C VAL A 371 -8.28 11.86 -7.36
N PRO A 372 -8.36 12.83 -6.44
CA PRO A 372 -7.98 12.61 -5.05
C PRO A 372 -8.82 11.53 -4.35
N PRO A 373 -8.26 10.80 -3.37
CA PRO A 373 -8.93 9.70 -2.68
C PRO A 373 -9.95 10.14 -1.61
N LEU A 374 -10.09 11.45 -1.38
CA LEU A 374 -11.01 12.05 -0.43
C LEU A 374 -11.79 13.16 -1.13
N SER A 375 -13.10 13.26 -0.85
CA SER A 375 -13.97 14.31 -1.38
C SER A 375 -13.95 14.43 -2.90
N SER A 376 -13.78 13.31 -3.61
CA SER A 376 -13.46 13.27 -5.04
C SER A 376 -14.45 14.06 -5.89
N SER A 377 -15.76 13.83 -5.73
CA SER A 377 -16.80 14.55 -6.49
C SER A 377 -16.95 16.03 -6.12
N LEU A 378 -16.25 16.51 -5.10
CA LEU A 378 -16.15 17.94 -4.78
C LEU A 378 -14.97 18.62 -5.48
N THR A 379 -14.19 17.86 -6.26
CA THR A 379 -13.05 18.37 -7.03
C THR A 379 -13.41 18.52 -8.51
N ALA A 380 -12.85 19.54 -9.17
CA ALA A 380 -13.07 19.75 -10.60
C ALA A 380 -12.57 18.59 -11.47
N VAL A 381 -11.47 17.94 -11.08
CA VAL A 381 -10.89 16.81 -11.83
C VAL A 381 -11.81 15.59 -11.92
N PHE A 382 -12.69 15.36 -10.94
CA PHE A 382 -13.66 14.27 -11.00
C PHE A 382 -14.61 14.39 -12.20
N HIS A 383 -15.03 15.61 -12.51
CA HIS A 383 -15.98 15.90 -13.58
C HIS A 383 -15.32 16.03 -14.97
N GLN A 384 -14.00 15.97 -15.03
CA GLN A 384 -13.24 16.15 -16.25
C GLN A 384 -12.96 14.79 -16.91
N GLU A 385 -13.47 14.59 -18.12
CA GLU A 385 -13.08 13.45 -18.94
C GLU A 385 -11.61 13.57 -19.35
N MET A 386 -10.87 12.47 -19.28
CA MET A 386 -9.43 12.45 -19.52
C MET A 386 -9.06 11.32 -20.47
N ALA A 387 -8.10 11.58 -21.35
CA ALA A 387 -7.55 10.58 -22.25
C ALA A 387 -6.22 10.05 -21.71
N LEU A 388 -6.15 8.75 -21.46
CA LEU A 388 -4.93 8.06 -21.07
C LEU A 388 -4.18 7.58 -22.31
N TYR A 389 -2.93 8.04 -22.43
CA TYR A 389 -1.95 7.58 -23.41
C TYR A 389 -0.56 7.95 -22.89
N TYR A 390 0.47 7.24 -23.34
CA TYR A 390 1.85 7.49 -22.90
C TYR A 390 2.67 8.13 -24.03
N ILE A 391 3.57 9.03 -23.69
CA ILE A 391 4.45 9.68 -24.67
C ILE A 391 5.85 9.81 -24.06
N ARG A 392 6.86 9.86 -24.93
CA ARG A 392 8.27 9.99 -24.55
C ARG A 392 8.74 11.44 -24.72
N PRO A 393 9.70 11.92 -23.90
CA PRO A 393 10.32 11.28 -22.73
C PRO A 393 9.33 10.93 -21.61
N SER A 394 9.64 9.93 -20.78
CA SER A 394 8.77 9.48 -19.68
C SER A 394 9.56 9.04 -18.45
N TYR A 395 8.86 8.98 -17.30
CA TYR A 395 9.31 8.25 -16.13
C TYR A 395 8.58 6.92 -16.08
N ASP A 396 9.32 5.82 -16.15
CA ASP A 396 8.77 4.47 -16.20
C ASP A 396 9.15 3.69 -14.93
N TYR A 397 8.23 2.82 -14.49
CA TYR A 397 8.54 1.88 -13.41
C TYR A 397 9.58 0.85 -13.86
N GLN A 398 10.27 0.29 -12.86
CA GLN A 398 11.25 -0.76 -13.03
C GLN A 398 11.01 -1.84 -11.98
N GLU A 399 11.38 -3.08 -12.30
CA GLU A 399 11.40 -4.15 -11.31
C GLU A 399 12.33 -3.77 -10.14
N PRO A 400 11.93 -4.06 -8.89
CA PRO A 400 12.77 -3.84 -7.72
C PRO A 400 14.15 -4.46 -7.90
N ALA A 401 15.21 -3.69 -7.63
CA ALA A 401 16.57 -4.12 -7.95
C ALA A 401 16.97 -5.42 -7.22
N TRP A 402 16.54 -5.61 -5.95
CA TRP A 402 16.82 -6.83 -5.20
C TRP A 402 16.18 -8.10 -5.78
N LYS A 403 15.18 -7.98 -6.65
CA LYS A 403 14.55 -9.12 -7.34
C LYS A 403 15.30 -9.55 -8.59
N THR A 404 16.06 -8.65 -9.21
CA THR A 404 16.72 -8.88 -10.50
C THR A 404 18.25 -8.84 -10.44
N HIS A 405 18.82 -8.33 -9.35
CA HIS A 405 20.27 -8.18 -9.18
C HIS A 405 21.01 -9.52 -9.19
N GLN A 406 22.11 -9.58 -9.94
CA GLN A 406 23.01 -10.73 -9.97
C GLN A 406 24.17 -10.52 -9.01
N TRP A 407 24.09 -11.15 -7.84
CA TRP A 407 25.11 -11.03 -6.81
C TRP A 407 26.48 -11.54 -7.29
N THR A 408 27.52 -10.72 -7.14
CA THR A 408 28.89 -11.18 -7.40
C THR A 408 29.28 -12.28 -6.42
N LYS A 409 29.73 -13.43 -6.92
CA LYS A 409 30.24 -14.52 -6.06
C LYS A 409 31.58 -14.07 -5.50
N SER A 410 31.62 -13.69 -4.22
CA SER A 410 32.86 -13.42 -3.51
C SER A 410 33.70 -14.71 -3.42
N GLU A 411 34.78 -14.81 -4.18
CA GLU A 411 35.90 -15.69 -3.85
C GLU A 411 36.55 -15.15 -2.57
N GLY A 412 36.52 -15.93 -1.48
CA GLY A 412 37.18 -15.56 -0.23
C GLY A 412 36.27 -15.03 0.89
N ASN A 413 35.57 -15.95 1.54
CA ASN A 413 35.27 -15.97 2.97
C ASN A 413 34.64 -14.73 3.64
N LYS A 414 33.32 -14.75 3.80
CA LYS A 414 32.66 -14.72 5.12
C LYS A 414 31.32 -15.45 5.00
N SER A 415 31.06 -16.32 5.97
CA SER A 415 29.88 -17.18 6.11
C SER A 415 28.58 -16.52 5.61
N ARG A 416 28.21 -16.78 4.36
CA ARG A 416 26.79 -16.97 4.07
C ARG A 416 26.43 -18.26 4.80
N ARG A 417 25.71 -18.16 5.93
CA ARG A 417 24.97 -19.29 6.48
C ARG A 417 24.03 -19.77 5.38
N LYS A 418 24.52 -20.63 4.50
CA LYS A 418 23.69 -21.44 3.62
C LYS A 418 22.94 -22.35 4.57
N PHE A 419 21.71 -21.98 4.89
CA PHE A 419 20.83 -22.84 5.65
C PHE A 419 20.69 -24.15 4.88
N HIS A 420 21.21 -25.22 5.46
CA HIS A 420 21.05 -26.55 4.89
C HIS A 420 19.55 -26.82 4.90
N PHE A 421 18.95 -27.13 3.75
CA PHE A 421 17.52 -27.48 3.63
C PHE A 421 17.09 -28.54 4.67
N LYS A 422 18.04 -29.39 5.10
CA LYS A 422 17.91 -30.39 6.16
C LYS A 422 17.70 -29.80 7.57
N GLN A 423 18.25 -28.62 7.87
CA GLN A 423 18.07 -27.89 9.13
C GLN A 423 16.76 -27.11 9.17
N ILE A 424 16.34 -26.49 8.05
CA ILE A 424 14.99 -25.92 7.93
C ILE A 424 13.95 -27.03 8.05
N ALA A 425 14.12 -28.15 7.35
CA ALA A 425 13.23 -29.29 7.47
C ALA A 425 13.22 -29.90 8.89
N ARG A 426 14.36 -29.91 9.61
CA ARG A 426 14.40 -30.34 11.02
C ARG A 426 13.77 -29.32 11.97
N ALA A 427 13.97 -28.02 11.75
CA ALA A 427 13.37 -26.95 12.52
C ALA A 427 11.85 -26.94 12.31
N VAL A 428 11.39 -27.02 11.06
CA VAL A 428 9.96 -27.17 10.68
C VAL A 428 9.37 -28.46 11.24
N LYS A 429 10.10 -29.58 11.21
CA LYS A 429 9.63 -30.86 11.79
C LYS A 429 9.62 -30.83 13.32
N PHE A 430 10.52 -30.08 13.95
CA PHE A 430 10.58 -29.90 15.41
C PHE A 430 9.50 -28.92 15.88
N THR A 431 9.34 -27.77 15.23
CA THR A 431 8.27 -26.80 15.51
C THR A 431 6.91 -27.38 15.17
N SER A 432 6.74 -28.10 14.05
CA SER A 432 5.50 -28.82 13.72
C SER A 432 5.20 -29.92 14.75
N LYS A 433 6.18 -30.69 15.22
CA LYS A 433 5.95 -31.71 16.27
C LYS A 433 5.60 -31.09 17.63
N LEU A 434 6.24 -29.98 18.01
CA LEU A 434 5.90 -29.21 19.21
C LEU A 434 4.52 -28.54 19.09
N PHE A 435 4.19 -27.93 17.93
CA PHE A 435 2.89 -27.34 17.65
C PHE A 435 1.80 -28.41 17.65
N SER A 436 2.00 -29.55 16.99
CA SER A 436 1.03 -30.65 16.96
C SER A 436 0.83 -31.25 18.35
N GLN A 437 1.88 -31.40 19.18
CA GLN A 437 1.74 -31.85 20.58
C GLN A 437 1.09 -30.81 21.50
N ALA A 438 1.28 -29.51 21.23
CA ALA A 438 0.65 -28.43 21.99
C ALA A 438 -0.83 -28.25 21.59
N LEU A 439 -1.15 -28.35 20.30
CA LEU A 439 -2.50 -28.30 19.74
C LEU A 439 -3.31 -29.54 20.11
N SER A 440 -2.72 -30.75 20.14
CA SER A 440 -3.43 -31.98 20.52
C SER A 440 -3.88 -32.01 21.98
N LYS A 441 -3.35 -31.13 22.84
CA LYS A 441 -3.77 -30.95 24.23
C LYS A 441 -4.85 -29.89 24.42
N ARG A 442 -5.16 -29.11 23.37
CA ARG A 442 -6.18 -28.06 23.40
C ARG A 442 -7.49 -28.61 22.84
N ILE A 443 -8.61 -28.13 23.36
CA ILE A 443 -9.95 -28.49 22.87
C ILE A 443 -10.08 -28.03 21.41
N LYS A 444 -10.58 -28.90 20.54
CA LYS A 444 -10.87 -28.56 19.13
C LYS A 444 -12.05 -27.59 19.08
N ALA A 445 -11.86 -26.47 18.40
CA ALA A 445 -12.92 -25.49 18.17
C ALA A 445 -13.10 -25.29 16.66
N THR A 446 -14.25 -25.68 16.14
CA THR A 446 -14.56 -25.57 14.71
C THR A 446 -15.43 -24.35 14.49
N ILE A 447 -15.01 -23.46 13.60
CA ILE A 447 -15.68 -22.21 13.26
C ILE A 447 -16.15 -22.33 11.81
N LEU A 448 -17.46 -22.38 11.60
CA LEU A 448 -18.04 -22.43 10.27
C LEU A 448 -18.54 -21.05 9.85
N TYR A 449 -18.32 -20.70 8.59
CA TYR A 449 -18.84 -19.45 8.05
C TYR A 449 -19.63 -19.63 6.76
N ALA A 450 -20.63 -18.77 6.60
CA ALA A 450 -21.32 -18.55 5.34
C ALA A 450 -21.42 -17.04 5.10
N THR A 451 -21.20 -16.62 3.86
CA THR A 451 -21.12 -15.20 3.50
C THR A 451 -21.46 -14.95 2.05
N GLU A 452 -22.02 -13.79 1.76
CA GLU A 452 -22.32 -13.33 0.40
C GLU A 452 -21.35 -12.28 -0.08
N THR A 453 -20.96 -11.37 0.81
CA THR A 453 -20.08 -10.23 0.52
C THR A 453 -18.71 -10.33 1.18
N GLY A 454 -18.42 -11.43 1.89
CA GLY A 454 -17.12 -11.69 2.53
C GLY A 454 -17.00 -11.26 3.99
N LYS A 455 -17.94 -10.48 4.53
CA LYS A 455 -17.84 -9.93 5.90
C LYS A 455 -17.85 -11.00 7.00
N SER A 456 -18.73 -11.99 6.89
CA SER A 456 -18.81 -13.09 7.88
C SER A 456 -17.60 -14.03 7.80
N GLU A 457 -17.03 -14.20 6.61
CA GLU A 457 -15.76 -14.90 6.43
C GLU A 457 -14.62 -14.17 7.16
N GLN A 458 -14.54 -12.84 7.01
CA GLN A 458 -13.54 -12.05 7.72
C GLN A 458 -13.69 -12.19 9.25
N TYR A 459 -14.91 -12.06 9.78
CA TYR A 459 -15.16 -12.26 11.21
C TYR A 459 -14.83 -13.68 11.68
N ALA A 460 -15.10 -14.70 10.88
CA ALA A 460 -14.73 -16.08 11.20
C ALA A 460 -13.20 -16.26 11.26
N LYS A 461 -12.44 -15.61 10.37
CA LYS A 461 -10.97 -15.61 10.38
C LYS A 461 -10.40 -14.86 11.59
N GLU A 462 -10.97 -13.70 11.92
CA GLU A 462 -10.60 -12.95 13.14
C GLU A 462 -10.91 -13.78 14.40
N LEU A 463 -12.08 -14.41 14.46
CA LEU A 463 -12.46 -15.30 15.55
C LEU A 463 -11.51 -16.50 15.64
N GLY A 464 -11.13 -17.09 14.52
CA GLY A 464 -10.14 -18.18 14.47
C GLY A 464 -8.76 -17.75 15.01
N THR A 465 -8.35 -16.53 14.72
CA THR A 465 -7.09 -15.96 15.26
C THR A 465 -7.17 -15.80 16.77
N ILE A 466 -8.28 -15.25 17.28
CA ILE A 466 -8.51 -15.07 18.72
C ILE A 466 -8.60 -16.42 19.44
N PHE A 467 -9.37 -17.36 18.90
CA PHE A 467 -9.52 -18.69 19.51
C PHE A 467 -8.24 -19.52 19.42
N GLY A 468 -7.40 -19.30 18.41
CA GLY A 468 -6.11 -19.99 18.25
C GLY A 468 -5.14 -19.81 19.43
N TYR A 469 -5.32 -18.77 20.26
CA TYR A 469 -4.52 -18.58 21.48
C TYR A 469 -4.80 -19.65 22.55
N ALA A 470 -6.04 -20.14 22.66
CA ALA A 470 -6.48 -21.05 23.72
C ALA A 470 -6.97 -22.43 23.20
N PHE A 471 -7.48 -22.49 21.97
CA PHE A 471 -8.09 -23.66 21.35
C PHE A 471 -7.28 -24.15 20.15
N ASN A 472 -7.52 -25.39 19.72
CA ASN A 472 -7.14 -25.83 18.38
C ASN A 472 -8.25 -25.40 17.41
N ALA A 473 -8.21 -24.11 17.03
CA ALA A 473 -9.24 -23.47 16.23
C ALA A 473 -9.09 -23.78 14.74
N GLN A 474 -10.18 -24.19 14.09
CA GLN A 474 -10.24 -24.46 12.65
C GLN A 474 -11.38 -23.65 12.03
N VAL A 475 -11.13 -22.96 10.92
CA VAL A 475 -12.12 -22.13 10.23
C VAL A 475 -12.45 -22.75 8.88
N HIS A 476 -13.72 -23.03 8.62
CA HIS A 476 -14.18 -23.67 7.39
C HIS A 476 -15.36 -22.91 6.77
N CYS A 477 -15.40 -22.89 5.43
CA CYS A 477 -16.60 -22.50 4.70
C CYS A 477 -17.66 -23.58 4.89
N MET A 478 -18.92 -23.19 5.11
CA MET A 478 -20.03 -24.14 5.30
C MET A 478 -20.25 -25.05 4.10
N SER A 479 -19.99 -24.59 2.88
CA SER A 479 -20.12 -25.41 1.65
C SER A 479 -19.11 -26.55 1.57
N ASP A 480 -17.98 -26.40 2.26
CA ASP A 480 -16.84 -27.32 2.19
C ASP A 480 -16.76 -28.19 3.45
N TYR A 481 -17.67 -27.96 4.40
CA TYR A 481 -17.71 -28.68 5.66
C TYR A 481 -18.52 -29.96 5.53
N ASP A 482 -17.91 -31.07 5.95
CA ASP A 482 -18.57 -32.37 5.97
C ASP A 482 -19.54 -32.46 7.16
N MET A 483 -20.84 -32.50 6.86
CA MET A 483 -21.91 -32.56 7.85
C MET A 483 -21.81 -33.79 8.77
N PHE A 484 -21.27 -34.92 8.32
CA PHE A 484 -21.10 -36.11 9.17
C PHE A 484 -20.11 -35.88 10.32
N SER A 485 -19.25 -34.87 10.20
CA SER A 485 -18.31 -34.49 11.25
C SER A 485 -18.96 -33.72 12.39
N ILE A 486 -20.19 -33.20 12.22
CA ILE A 486 -20.83 -32.29 13.17
C ILE A 486 -21.06 -32.93 14.55
N GLU A 487 -21.42 -34.21 14.59
CA GLU A 487 -21.65 -34.98 15.82
C GLU A 487 -20.36 -35.19 16.64
N HIS A 488 -19.21 -35.06 15.98
CA HIS A 488 -17.89 -35.27 16.56
C HIS A 488 -17.22 -33.94 16.95
N GLU A 489 -17.86 -32.80 16.72
CA GLU A 489 -17.31 -31.50 17.10
C GLU A 489 -17.46 -31.24 18.59
N THR A 490 -16.35 -30.87 19.23
CA THR A 490 -16.31 -30.60 20.68
C THR A 490 -16.80 -29.19 21.02
N LEU A 491 -16.57 -28.23 20.12
CA LEU A 491 -17.07 -26.86 20.19
C LEU A 491 -17.27 -26.34 18.76
N LEU A 492 -18.50 -25.98 18.43
CA LEU A 492 -18.88 -25.45 17.13
C LEU A 492 -19.32 -23.98 17.25
N LEU A 493 -18.74 -23.11 16.44
CA LEU A 493 -19.07 -21.69 16.33
C LEU A 493 -19.54 -21.42 14.91
N ILE A 494 -20.69 -20.76 14.77
CA ILE A 494 -21.26 -20.43 13.46
C ILE A 494 -21.24 -18.91 13.26
N VAL A 495 -20.59 -18.46 12.20
CA VAL A 495 -20.50 -17.05 11.80
C VAL A 495 -21.13 -16.90 10.41
N THR A 496 -22.40 -16.52 10.36
CA THR A 496 -23.13 -16.41 9.09
C THR A 496 -23.73 -15.01 8.91
N SER A 497 -23.73 -14.51 7.67
CA SER A 497 -24.54 -13.33 7.30
C SER A 497 -25.94 -13.78 6.91
N THR A 498 -26.96 -12.95 7.10
CA THR A 498 -28.30 -13.24 6.59
C THR A 498 -28.77 -12.12 5.68
N PHE A 499 -29.68 -12.44 4.74
CA PHE A 499 -30.41 -11.42 3.97
C PHE A 499 -31.80 -11.23 4.53
N GLY A 500 -32.26 -9.97 4.59
CA GLY A 500 -33.64 -9.55 4.81
C GLY A 500 -34.39 -10.35 5.89
N ASN A 501 -34.98 -11.47 5.49
CA ASN A 501 -35.83 -12.35 6.29
C ASN A 501 -35.10 -13.50 7.01
N GLY A 502 -33.76 -13.50 7.08
CA GLY A 502 -32.99 -14.53 7.78
C GLY A 502 -32.53 -15.70 6.90
N GLU A 503 -32.61 -15.59 5.57
CA GLU A 503 -32.15 -16.64 4.66
C GLU A 503 -30.61 -16.78 4.73
N PRO A 504 -30.09 -18.03 4.70
CA PRO A 504 -28.66 -18.26 4.70
C PRO A 504 -28.02 -17.81 3.38
N PRO A 505 -26.73 -17.44 3.39
CA PRO A 505 -25.91 -17.19 2.20
C PRO A 505 -25.87 -18.40 1.27
N ALA A 506 -25.59 -18.20 -0.02
CA ALA A 506 -25.46 -19.27 -1.00
C ALA A 506 -24.54 -20.42 -0.53
N ASN A 507 -23.39 -20.10 0.06
CA ASN A 507 -22.45 -21.10 0.59
C ASN A 507 -22.84 -21.71 1.95
N GLY A 508 -23.99 -21.33 2.52
CA GLY A 508 -24.57 -21.90 3.73
C GLY A 508 -25.91 -22.60 3.53
N VAL A 509 -26.48 -22.58 2.32
CA VAL A 509 -27.81 -23.16 2.03
C VAL A 509 -27.85 -24.65 2.34
N THR A 510 -26.96 -25.43 1.75
CA THR A 510 -26.92 -26.89 1.93
C THR A 510 -26.69 -27.28 3.39
N PHE A 511 -25.80 -26.57 4.07
CA PHE A 511 -25.54 -26.77 5.51
C PHE A 511 -26.81 -26.53 6.34
N ALA A 512 -27.55 -25.44 6.06
CA ALA A 512 -28.81 -25.15 6.75
C ALA A 512 -29.89 -26.20 6.45
N GLU A 513 -30.02 -26.67 5.21
CA GLU A 513 -30.97 -27.72 4.82
C GLU A 513 -30.74 -29.02 5.59
N HIS A 514 -29.49 -29.44 5.73
CA HIS A 514 -29.13 -30.61 6.53
C HIS A 514 -29.45 -30.45 8.02
N LEU A 515 -29.15 -29.29 8.61
CA LEU A 515 -29.55 -29.01 10.00
C LEU A 515 -31.07 -29.07 10.20
N PHE A 516 -31.84 -28.57 9.23
CA PHE A 516 -33.30 -28.66 9.27
C PHE A 516 -33.79 -30.11 9.16
N GLN A 517 -33.15 -30.94 8.34
CA GLN A 517 -33.46 -32.36 8.25
C GLN A 517 -33.17 -33.10 9.56
N MET A 518 -32.04 -32.81 10.21
CA MET A 518 -31.70 -33.37 11.53
C MET A 518 -32.78 -33.01 12.57
N LEU A 519 -33.16 -31.73 12.65
CA LEU A 519 -34.23 -31.27 13.55
C LEU A 519 -35.58 -31.93 13.28
N TYR A 520 -35.91 -32.19 12.00
CA TYR A 520 -37.15 -32.83 11.63
C TYR A 520 -37.17 -34.32 12.01
N ASN A 521 -36.04 -35.02 11.82
CA ASN A 521 -35.90 -36.42 12.17
C ASN A 521 -35.96 -36.62 13.71
N GLU A 522 -35.32 -35.74 14.50
CA GLU A 522 -35.45 -35.75 15.97
C GLU A 522 -36.91 -35.57 16.44
N LYS A 523 -37.67 -34.68 15.78
CA LYS A 523 -39.09 -34.49 16.10
C LYS A 523 -39.95 -35.68 15.72
N LYS A 524 -39.58 -36.40 14.66
CA LYS A 524 -40.29 -37.60 14.21
C LYS A 524 -40.05 -38.78 15.17
N ASP A 525 -38.81 -38.97 15.63
CA ASP A 525 -38.46 -40.00 16.61
C ASP A 525 -39.11 -39.76 17.99
N GLN A 526 -39.39 -38.50 18.36
CA GLN A 526 -40.21 -38.17 19.54
C GLN A 526 -41.71 -38.41 19.34
N SER A 527 -42.22 -38.33 18.11
CA SER A 527 -43.64 -38.60 17.81
C SER A 527 -43.97 -40.08 17.61
N ASP A 528 -42.99 -40.92 17.29
CA ASP A 528 -43.20 -42.38 17.13
C ASP A 528 -43.34 -43.15 18.48
N GLN A 529 -43.37 -42.43 19.62
CA GLN A 529 -43.85 -42.97 20.92
C GLN A 529 -45.32 -42.62 21.24
N GLN A 530 -46.07 -41.96 20.33
CA GLN A 530 -47.51 -41.75 20.49
C GLN A 530 -48.25 -41.87 19.16
N ASP A 531 -48.92 -43.02 19.01
CA ASP A 531 -50.02 -43.41 18.11
C ASP A 531 -50.22 -42.79 16.72
N SER A 532 -50.41 -43.72 15.79
CA SER A 532 -50.92 -43.63 14.41
C SER A 532 -52.06 -42.63 14.17
N ALA A 533 -51.87 -41.78 13.15
CA ALA A 533 -52.79 -41.51 12.02
C ALA A 533 -52.69 -40.04 11.56
N GLY A 534 -52.25 -39.83 10.32
CA GLY A 534 -52.37 -38.50 9.68
C GLY A 534 -51.34 -38.25 8.59
N MET A 535 -51.82 -37.98 7.38
CA MET A 535 -51.01 -37.63 6.22
C MET A 535 -50.36 -36.24 6.43
N PHE A 536 -49.11 -36.19 6.90
CA PHE A 536 -48.36 -34.95 7.05
C PHE A 536 -47.62 -34.59 5.74
N LYS A 537 -47.96 -33.44 5.16
CA LYS A 537 -47.16 -32.81 4.10
C LYS A 537 -45.83 -32.31 4.70
N THR A 538 -44.72 -32.63 4.04
CA THR A 538 -43.38 -32.12 4.33
C THR A 538 -43.35 -30.59 4.31
N PRO A 539 -43.00 -29.90 5.41
CA PRO A 539 -42.79 -28.45 5.39
C PRO A 539 -41.45 -28.15 4.70
N THR A 540 -41.45 -27.23 3.75
CA THR A 540 -40.21 -26.71 3.14
C THR A 540 -39.46 -25.81 4.13
N PRO A 541 -38.12 -25.64 4.01
CA PRO A 541 -37.30 -24.79 4.89
C PRO A 541 -37.87 -23.37 5.08
N LYS A 542 -38.52 -22.83 4.04
CA LYS A 542 -39.21 -21.52 4.06
C LYS A 542 -40.41 -21.44 5.03
N SER A 543 -41.06 -22.56 5.32
CA SER A 543 -42.24 -22.62 6.20
C SER A 543 -41.87 -22.59 7.69
N LEU A 544 -40.79 -23.27 8.06
CA LEU A 544 -40.29 -23.36 9.44
C LEU A 544 -39.62 -22.06 9.92
N MET A 545 -38.91 -21.35 9.03
CA MET A 545 -38.34 -20.04 9.37
C MET A 545 -39.41 -18.97 9.62
N ARG A 546 -40.54 -19.01 8.88
CA ARG A 546 -41.68 -18.10 9.12
C ARG A 546 -42.42 -18.37 10.42
N SER A 547 -42.46 -19.61 10.90
CA SER A 547 -43.20 -19.96 12.12
C SER A 547 -42.43 -19.57 13.39
N ASN A 548 -41.09 -19.64 13.38
CA ASN A 548 -40.26 -19.16 14.49
C ASN A 548 -40.19 -17.62 14.59
N SER A 549 -40.47 -16.88 13.52
CA SER A 549 -40.60 -15.42 13.57
C SER A 549 -41.91 -14.91 14.21
N VAL A 550 -42.87 -15.81 14.52
CA VAL A 550 -44.21 -15.42 15.07
C VAL A 550 -44.46 -15.98 16.48
N MET A 551 -43.57 -16.81 17.03
CA MET A 551 -43.69 -17.28 18.42
C MET A 551 -42.94 -16.37 19.40
N THR A 552 -43.61 -15.31 19.87
CA THR A 552 -43.29 -14.73 21.18
C THR A 552 -43.56 -15.77 22.28
N PRO A 553 -42.65 -16.00 23.25
CA PRO A 553 -42.93 -16.91 24.36
C PRO A 553 -44.03 -16.33 25.25
N ARG A 554 -45.19 -17.00 25.30
CA ARG A 554 -46.11 -16.94 26.45
C ARG A 554 -45.55 -17.87 27.53
N ASN A 555 -44.61 -17.35 28.33
CA ASN A 555 -44.46 -17.59 29.76
C ASN A 555 -43.20 -16.87 30.26
N GLU A 556 -43.36 -16.11 31.33
CA GLU A 556 -42.36 -15.26 31.95
C GLU A 556 -41.15 -16.06 32.48
N TYR A 557 -39.98 -15.83 31.88
CA TYR A 557 -38.74 -15.68 32.64
C TYR A 557 -38.18 -14.29 32.28
N LYS A 558 -38.63 -13.27 33.02
CA LYS A 558 -38.01 -11.94 32.97
C LYS A 558 -36.62 -12.02 33.62
N ARG A 559 -35.60 -12.17 32.79
CA ARG A 559 -34.26 -11.60 33.04
C ARG A 559 -33.62 -11.19 31.73
N GLN A 560 -34.10 -10.07 31.19
CA GLN A 560 -33.36 -9.30 30.19
C GLN A 560 -32.21 -8.62 30.94
N LEU A 561 -30.95 -8.99 30.65
CA LEU A 561 -29.79 -8.26 31.17
C LEU A 561 -29.85 -6.85 30.60
N SER A 562 -30.32 -5.91 31.42
CA SER A 562 -30.31 -4.49 31.06
C SER A 562 -28.89 -3.95 31.11
N ARG A 563 -28.63 -2.88 30.35
CA ARG A 563 -27.34 -2.16 30.24
C ARG A 563 -26.72 -1.72 31.57
N LEU A 564 -27.46 -1.82 32.69
CA LEU A 564 -27.02 -1.53 34.05
C LEU A 564 -26.45 -2.74 34.83
N GLU A 565 -26.60 -3.98 34.36
CA GLU A 565 -26.04 -5.16 35.05
C GLU A 565 -24.60 -5.49 34.59
N SER A 566 -24.19 -5.06 33.39
CA SER A 566 -22.80 -5.18 32.90
C SER A 566 -21.78 -4.38 33.73
N SER A 567 -22.20 -3.25 34.30
CA SER A 567 -21.37 -2.41 35.17
C SER A 567 -21.25 -2.95 36.60
N ARG A 568 -22.22 -3.75 37.08
CA ARG A 568 -22.11 -4.44 38.37
C ARG A 568 -21.16 -5.63 38.31
N SER A 569 -21.18 -6.41 37.22
CA SER A 569 -20.25 -7.53 37.02
C SER A 569 -18.79 -7.06 36.97
N ASN A 570 -18.54 -5.87 36.40
CA ASN A 570 -17.20 -5.27 36.34
C ASN A 570 -16.67 -4.81 37.72
N ILE A 571 -17.56 -4.38 38.62
CA ILE A 571 -17.21 -3.99 40.00
C ILE A 571 -17.00 -5.23 40.88
N GLU A 572 -17.80 -6.28 40.68
CA GLU A 572 -17.69 -7.55 41.40
C GLU A 572 -16.45 -8.36 40.97
N TYR A 573 -16.11 -8.32 39.67
CA TYR A 573 -14.88 -8.90 39.11
C TYR A 573 -13.63 -8.14 39.58
N LYS A 574 -13.67 -6.80 39.65
CA LYS A 574 -12.59 -5.99 40.28
C LYS A 574 -12.46 -6.27 41.79
N ARG A 575 -13.57 -6.50 42.51
CA ARG A 575 -13.55 -6.89 43.93
C ARG A 575 -12.98 -8.31 44.15
N GLN A 576 -13.26 -9.25 43.25
CA GLN A 576 -12.69 -10.61 43.30
C GLN A 576 -11.19 -10.62 42.97
N LEU A 577 -10.74 -9.83 42.01
CA LEU A 577 -9.31 -9.63 41.71
C LEU A 577 -8.56 -8.99 42.89
N SER A 578 -9.13 -7.97 43.55
CA SER A 578 -8.52 -7.39 44.76
C SER A 578 -8.51 -8.33 45.98
N ARG A 579 -9.44 -9.30 46.06
CA ARG A 579 -9.47 -10.35 47.10
C ARG A 579 -8.48 -11.49 46.82
N LEU A 580 -8.19 -11.77 45.54
CA LEU A 580 -7.16 -12.71 45.13
C LEU A 580 -5.73 -12.16 45.33
N GLU A 581 -5.55 -10.84 45.22
CA GLU A 581 -4.27 -10.17 45.52
C GLU A 581 -4.00 -10.01 47.02
N SER A 582 -5.04 -9.91 47.86
CA SER A 582 -4.90 -9.77 49.33
C SER A 582 -4.72 -11.09 50.09
N ASN A 583 -4.85 -12.25 49.42
CA ASN A 583 -4.59 -13.58 50.00
C ASN A 583 -3.15 -14.09 49.77
N LYS A 584 -2.21 -13.23 49.34
CA LYS A 584 -0.77 -13.52 49.32
C LYS A 584 -0.03 -12.77 50.44
N THR A 585 -0.30 -13.15 51.68
CA THR A 585 0.51 -12.83 52.87
C THR A 585 0.41 -14.03 53.80
N LEU A 586 1.46 -14.82 54.02
CA LEU A 586 2.55 -14.66 55.01
C LEU A 586 3.48 -15.93 54.92
N PRO A 587 4.65 -16.06 55.60
CA PRO A 587 5.12 -15.28 56.75
C PRO A 587 6.57 -14.76 56.71
N GLU A 588 6.80 -13.89 57.69
CA GLU A 588 8.05 -13.31 58.20
C GLU A 588 9.23 -14.29 58.31
N LEU A 589 10.43 -13.79 58.00
CA LEU A 589 11.68 -14.29 58.54
C LEU A 589 12.46 -13.11 59.17
N HIS A 590 12.59 -13.21 60.49
CA HIS A 590 13.44 -12.42 61.36
C HIS A 590 14.94 -12.56 61.00
N GLN A 591 15.69 -11.48 61.26
CA GLN A 591 17.11 -11.45 61.70
C GLN A 591 18.16 -11.95 60.67
N GLN A 592 19.35 -11.36 60.51
CA GLN A 592 20.22 -10.66 61.45
C GLN A 592 21.33 -9.90 60.66
N ARG A 593 21.85 -8.85 61.31
CA ARG A 593 23.15 -8.18 61.09
C ARG A 593 24.24 -9.13 60.54
N THR A 594 25.06 -8.71 59.58
CA THR A 594 26.32 -7.94 59.75
C THR A 594 26.78 -7.39 58.41
#